data_AF-W9UVF6-F1
#
_entry.id   AF-W9UVF6-F1
#
_cell.length_a   1.000
_cell.length_b   1.000
_cell.length_c   1.000
_cell.angle_alpha   90.00
_cell.angle_beta   90.00
_cell.angle_gamma   90.00
#
_symmetry.space_group_name_H-M   'P 1'
#
loop_
_entity.id
_entity.type
_entity.pdbx_description
1 polymer ?
#
loop_
_entity_poly.entity_id
_entity_poly.type
_entity_poly.pdbx_seq_one_letter_code
_entity_poly.pdbx_strand_id
1 'polypeptide(L)' 'MLSRCPGFFCAGEMLDWEAPTGGYLLTACFATGQHAGRSALNWIRTQQPSK' A
#
# COMPACT_ATOMS: atom_id res chain seq x y z
N MET A 1 -12.30 2.49 5.91
CA MET A 1 -12.08 1.94 7.26
C MET A 1 -10.59 1.89 7.67
N LEU A 2 -9.62 1.86 6.74
CA LEU A 2 -8.18 2.04 7.06
C LEU A 2 -7.71 3.50 7.26
N SER A 3 -8.41 4.47 6.66
CA SER A 3 -8.06 5.90 6.75
C SER A 3 -8.05 6.49 8.16
N ARG A 4 -8.53 5.72 9.16
CA ARG A 4 -8.54 6.09 10.59
C ARG A 4 -7.43 5.40 11.40
N CYS A 5 -6.56 4.61 10.78
CA CYS A 5 -5.43 3.93 11.42
C CYS A 5 -4.12 4.41 10.79
N PRO A 6 -3.53 5.52 11.27
CA PRO A 6 -2.26 6.03 10.74
C PRO A 6 -1.14 4.99 10.84
N GLY A 7 -0.30 4.90 9.81
CA GLY A 7 0.78 3.91 9.72
C GLY A 7 0.34 2.52 9.25
N PHE A 8 -0.95 2.30 8.98
CA PHE A 8 -1.45 1.08 8.35
C PHE A 8 -1.62 1.29 6.84
N PHE A 9 -1.18 0.31 6.05
CA PHE A 9 -1.22 0.35 4.59
C PHE A 9 -1.74 -0.98 4.04
N CYS A 10 -2.49 -0.92 2.93
CA CYS A 10 -2.95 -2.10 2.20
C CYS A 10 -2.49 -2.05 0.75
N ALA A 11 -2.38 -3.22 0.13
CA ALA A 11 -2.01 -3.39 -1.26
C ALA A 11 -2.69 -4.64 -1.83
N GLY A 12 -2.72 -4.75 -3.15
CA GLY A 12 -3.28 -5.88 -3.87
C GLY A 12 -4.78 -6.04 -3.66
N GLU A 13 -5.22 -7.29 -3.57
CA GLU A 13 -6.64 -7.68 -3.46
C GLU A 13 -7.32 -7.19 -2.17
N MET A 14 -6.55 -6.91 -1.10
CA MET A 14 -7.06 -6.29 0.14
C MET A 14 -7.75 -4.93 -0.07
N LEU A 15 -7.59 -4.30 -1.23
CA LEU A 15 -8.21 -3.02 -1.59
C LEU A 15 -9.66 -3.15 -2.07
N ASP A 16 -10.25 -4.35 -2.02
CA ASP A 16 -11.64 -4.62 -2.40
C ASP A 16 -11.94 -4.17 -3.84
N TRP A 17 -11.20 -4.76 -4.78
CA TRP A 17 -11.34 -4.51 -6.21
C TRP A 17 -11.21 -5.82 -6.99
N GLU A 18 -11.85 -5.87 -8.15
CA GLU A 18 -11.88 -7.07 -8.99
C GLU A 18 -11.02 -6.89 -10.24
N ALA A 19 -10.16 -7.88 -10.51
CA ALA A 19 -9.28 -7.89 -11.67
C ALA A 19 -9.83 -8.81 -12.77
N PRO A 20 -9.82 -8.39 -14.05
CA PRO A 20 -10.07 -9.33 -15.14
C PRO A 20 -8.96 -10.40 -15.21
N THR A 21 -9.26 -11.53 -15.83
CA THR A 21 -8.26 -12.57 -16.12
C THR A 21 -7.17 -12.03 -17.07
N GLY A 22 -6.03 -12.71 -17.13
CA GLY A 22 -4.88 -12.27 -17.94
C GLY A 22 -3.76 -11.59 -17.14
N GLY A 23 -3.69 -11.85 -15.83
CA GLY A 23 -2.56 -11.42 -14.99
C GLY A 23 -2.69 -10.04 -14.35
N TYR A 24 -3.80 -9.32 -14.59
CA TYR A 24 -4.03 -7.98 -14.03
C TYR A 24 -4.00 -7.95 -12.50
N LEU A 25 -4.43 -9.03 -11.84
CA LEU A 25 -4.31 -9.17 -10.39
C LEU A 25 -2.86 -9.02 -9.94
N LEU A 26 -1.93 -9.74 -10.58
CA LEU A 26 -0.51 -9.68 -10.23
C LEU A 26 0.08 -8.31 -10.57
N THR A 27 -0.26 -7.75 -11.73
CA THR A 27 0.18 -6.39 -12.12
C THR A 27 -0.21 -5.36 -11.08
N ALA A 28 -1.47 -5.37 -10.65
CA ALA A 28 -1.98 -4.46 -9.64
C ALA A 28 -1.39 -4.74 -8.26
N CYS A 29 -1.22 -6.01 -7.85
CA CYS A 29 -0.54 -6.35 -6.61
C CYS A 29 0.89 -5.81 -6.56
N PHE A 30 1.67 -5.90 -7.64
CA PHE A 30 3.03 -5.33 -7.68
C PHE A 30 3.03 -3.80 -7.66
N ALA A 31 2.15 -3.16 -8.44
CA ALA A 31 2.05 -1.71 -8.50
C ALA A 31 1.65 -1.11 -7.14
N THR A 32 0.60 -1.65 -6.52
CA THR A 32 0.10 -1.20 -5.22
C THR A 32 1.04 -1.59 -4.08
N GLY A 33 1.72 -2.74 -4.17
CA GLY A 33 2.76 -3.14 -3.20
C GLY A 33 3.94 -2.17 -3.19
N GLN A 34 4.43 -1.76 -4.37
CA GLN A 34 5.45 -0.72 -4.47
C GLN A 34 4.99 0.60 -3.83
N HIS A 35 3.75 1.00 -4.09
CA HIS A 35 3.19 2.22 -3.53
C HIS A 35 3.07 2.15 -1.99
N ALA A 36 2.49 1.07 -1.45
CA ALA A 36 2.34 0.87 -0.02
C ALA A 36 3.70 0.85 0.71
N GLY A 37 4.70 0.16 0.15
CA GLY A 37 6.05 0.12 0.73
C GLY A 37 6.73 1.49 0.77
N ARG A 38 6.62 2.29 -0.30
CA ARG A 38 7.14 3.67 -0.34
C ARG A 38 6.43 4.56 0.68
N SER A 39 5.11 4.43 0.80
CA SER A 39 4.32 5.18 1.77
C SER A 39 4.68 4.80 3.21
N ALA A 40 4.91 3.51 3.50
CA ALA A 40 5.38 3.07 4.81
C ALA A 40 6.77 3.61 5.16
N LEU A 41 7.71 3.61 4.20
CA LEU A 41 9.04 4.20 4.41
C LEU A 41 8.93 5.71 4.70
N ASN A 42 8.14 6.43 3.92
CA ASN A 42 7.93 7.87 4.13
C ASN A 42 7.30 8.14 5.50
N TRP A 43 6.31 7.33 5.91
CA TRP A 43 5.69 7.43 7.23
C TRP A 43 6.70 7.25 8.37
N ILE A 44 7.59 6.26 8.27
CA ILE A 44 8.64 6.05 9.28
C ILE A 44 9.58 7.27 9.34
N ARG A 45 9.96 7.84 8.18
CA ARG A 45 10.83 9.02 8.11
C ARG A 45 10.18 10.27 8.72
N THR A 46 8.87 10.46 8.56
CA THR A 46 8.15 11.58 9.17
C THR A 46 7.98 11.41 10.68
N GLN A 47 7.96 10.17 11.17
CA GLN A 47 7.81 9.84 12.59
C GLN A 47 9.14 9.83 13.36
N GLN A 48 10.28 9.77 12.67
CA GLN A 48 11.60 9.90 13.32
C GLN A 48 11.80 11.36 13.73
N PRO A 49 11.98 11.65 15.04
CA PRO A 49 12.40 12.98 15.45
C PRO A 49 13.78 13.25 14.85
N SER A 50 13.98 14.45 14.29
CA SER A 50 15.32 14.91 13.92
C SER A 50 16.23 14.69 15.13
N LYS A 51 17.29 13.92 14.94
CA LYS A 51 18.44 14.01 15.86
C LYS A 51 19.00 15.43 15.83
#